data_AF-A0A2B7Z307-F1
#
_entry.id   AF-A0A2B7Z307-F1
#
_cell.length_a   1.000
_cell.length_b   1.000
_cell.length_c   1.000
_cell.angle_alpha   90.00
_cell.angle_beta   90.00
_cell.angle_gamma   90.00
#
_symmetry.space_group_name_H-M   'P 1'
#
loop_
_entity.id
_entity.type
_entity.pdbx_description
1 polymer ?
#
loop_
_entity_poly.entity_id
_entity_poly.type
_entity_poly.pdbx_seq_one_letter_code
_entity_poly.pdbx_strand_id
1 'polypeptide(L)'
;MSTTLTTADYALPVGDIRVTMHTTGKFFESDTPSGNHASIFLLTGNGTSVRLNMTKAGPTDTIGTYTEDRCLYDKSRSSLHDIDLRAVTGLTLEHVTRLIVTKGRHKYRLAPSGVGCRFWV
;
A
#
# COMPACT_ATOMS: atom_id res chain seq x y z
N MET A 1 -13.92 2.29 -3.32
CA MET A 1 -14.16 1.37 -2.18
C MET A 1 -13.16 0.24 -2.26
N SER A 2 -12.81 -0.38 -1.13
CA SER A 2 -11.92 -1.54 -1.08
C SER A 2 -12.57 -2.70 -0.33
N THR A 3 -12.15 -3.93 -0.62
CA THR A 3 -12.69 -5.17 -0.03
C THR A 3 -11.57 -6.15 0.30
N THR A 4 -11.83 -7.11 1.18
CA THR A 4 -10.91 -8.22 1.47
C THR A 4 -10.63 -9.04 0.22
N LEU A 5 -9.40 -9.54 0.09
CA LEU A 5 -9.02 -10.45 -0.99
C LEU A 5 -9.67 -11.83 -0.85
N THR A 6 -9.94 -12.47 -1.99
CA THR A 6 -10.29 -13.89 -2.08
C THR A 6 -9.10 -14.72 -2.58
N THR A 7 -9.13 -16.04 -2.41
CA THR A 7 -8.07 -16.94 -2.92
C THR A 7 -7.85 -16.79 -4.43
N ALA A 8 -8.90 -16.52 -5.21
CA ALA A 8 -8.80 -16.33 -6.66
C ALA A 8 -8.01 -15.06 -7.02
N ASP A 9 -7.98 -14.07 -6.14
CA ASP A 9 -7.34 -12.78 -6.40
C ASP A 9 -5.82 -12.92 -6.51
N TYR A 10 -5.24 -13.90 -5.81
CA TYR A 10 -3.79 -14.15 -5.83
C TYR A 10 -3.27 -14.60 -7.20
N ALA A 11 -4.14 -15.13 -8.06
CA ALA A 11 -3.80 -15.50 -9.44
C ALA A 11 -3.87 -14.30 -10.41
N LEU A 12 -4.32 -13.12 -9.98
CA LEU A 12 -4.43 -11.97 -10.86
C LEU A 12 -3.05 -11.53 -11.38
N PRO A 13 -2.94 -11.21 -12.68
CA PRO A 13 -1.71 -10.65 -13.25
C PRO A 13 -1.48 -9.24 -12.72
N VAL A 14 -0.22 -8.88 -12.53
CA VAL A 14 0.20 -7.53 -12.17
C VAL A 14 0.90 -6.92 -13.38
N GLY A 15 0.34 -5.84 -13.93
CA GLY A 15 0.91 -5.12 -15.06
C GLY A 15 1.94 -4.08 -14.64
N ASP A 16 1.67 -3.39 -13.54
CA ASP A 16 2.49 -2.32 -12.99
C ASP A 16 2.40 -2.35 -11.46
N ILE A 17 3.51 -2.03 -10.80
CA ILE A 17 3.59 -1.81 -9.36
C ILE A 17 3.71 -0.32 -9.14
N ARG A 18 2.72 0.28 -8.50
CA ARG A 18 2.63 1.72 -8.25
C ARG A 18 2.88 1.99 -6.77
N VAL A 19 3.87 2.82 -6.46
CA VAL A 19 4.01 3.41 -5.12
C VAL A 19 3.27 4.74 -5.13
N THR A 20 2.26 4.88 -4.26
CA THR A 20 1.48 6.11 -4.15
C THR A 20 1.79 6.81 -2.83
N MET A 21 2.12 8.10 -2.92
CA MET A 21 2.16 9.02 -1.79
C MET A 21 0.82 9.72 -1.64
N HIS A 22 0.14 9.44 -0.53
CA HIS A 22 -1.16 9.97 -0.19
C HIS A 22 -1.05 11.18 0.73
N THR A 23 -1.99 12.12 0.60
CA THR A 23 -2.30 13.04 1.70
C THR A 23 -3.13 12.32 2.76
N THR A 24 -2.83 12.56 4.04
CA THR A 24 -3.69 12.17 5.16
C THR A 24 -4.49 13.36 5.71
N GLY A 25 -4.46 14.50 5.01
CA GLY A 25 -4.99 15.76 5.52
C GLY A 25 -4.06 16.41 6.55
N LYS A 26 -4.50 17.54 7.09
CA LYS A 26 -3.83 18.22 8.19
C LYS A 26 -4.18 17.56 9.52
N PHE A 27 -3.28 17.60 10.49
CA PHE A 27 -3.59 17.08 11.82
C PHE A 27 -4.33 18.13 12.66
N PHE A 28 -3.90 19.38 12.56
CA PHE A 28 -4.60 20.56 13.07
C PHE A 28 -4.93 21.52 11.93
N GLU A 29 -6.01 22.29 12.04
CA GLU A 29 -6.39 23.31 11.03
C GLU A 29 -5.29 24.34 10.78
N SER A 30 -4.53 24.67 11.83
CA SER A 30 -3.38 25.57 11.79
C SER A 30 -2.15 25.00 11.07
N ASP A 31 -2.11 23.69 10.82
CA ASP A 31 -0.97 23.08 10.15
C ASP A 31 -0.86 23.62 8.72
N THR A 32 0.35 23.93 8.30
CA THR A 32 0.65 24.32 6.92
C THR A 32 0.91 23.10 6.03
N PRO A 33 1.71 22.09 6.44
CA PRO A 33 1.82 20.84 5.70
C PRO A 33 0.72 19.83 6.09
N SER A 34 0.24 19.05 5.11
CA SER A 34 -0.54 17.84 5.41
C SER A 34 0.38 16.70 5.81
N GLY A 35 -0.12 15.78 6.64
CA GLY A 35 0.52 14.48 6.81
C GLY A 35 0.54 13.69 5.49
N ASN A 36 1.42 12.70 5.41
CA ASN A 36 1.51 11.81 4.27
C ASN A 36 1.56 10.35 4.68
N HIS A 37 1.13 9.49 3.75
CA HIS A 37 1.17 8.05 3.89
C HIS A 37 1.57 7.41 2.55
N ALA A 38 2.35 6.34 2.58
CA ALA A 38 2.73 5.63 1.38
C ALA A 38 2.11 4.24 1.34
N SER A 39 1.62 3.82 0.18
CA SER A 39 1.16 2.44 -0.05
C SER A 39 1.57 1.95 -1.42
N ILE A 40 1.53 0.63 -1.61
CA ILE A 40 1.86 -0.03 -2.89
C ILE A 40 0.55 -0.50 -3.52
N PHE A 41 0.31 -0.16 -4.77
CA PHE A 41 -0.77 -0.66 -5.59
C PHE A 41 -0.22 -1.62 -6.65
N LEU A 42 -0.74 -2.84 -6.66
CA LEU A 42 -0.52 -3.81 -7.72
C LEU A 42 -1.64 -3.64 -8.74
N LEU A 43 -1.34 -3.10 -9.91
CA LEU A 43 -2.34 -2.81 -10.93
C LEU A 43 -2.70 -4.10 -11.68
N THR A 44 -3.96 -4.52 -11.53
CA THR A 44 -4.46 -5.82 -12.04
C THR A 44 -5.21 -5.69 -13.37
N GLY A 45 -5.18 -4.51 -13.98
CA GLY A 45 -5.88 -4.19 -15.22
C GLY A 45 -7.33 -3.73 -15.02
N ASN A 46 -7.96 -3.26 -16.10
CA ASN A 46 -9.36 -2.81 -16.13
C ASN A 46 -9.70 -1.74 -15.06
N GLY A 47 -8.74 -0.86 -14.74
CA GLY A 47 -8.91 0.16 -13.71
C GLY A 47 -9.05 -0.40 -12.29
N THR A 48 -8.55 -1.61 -12.02
CA THR A 48 -8.55 -2.22 -10.69
C THR A 48 -7.13 -2.44 -10.16
N SER A 49 -7.02 -2.55 -8.85
CA SER A 49 -5.74 -2.79 -8.18
C SER A 49 -5.91 -3.56 -6.88
N VAL A 50 -4.79 -4.02 -6.33
CA VAL A 50 -4.70 -4.47 -4.94
C VAL A 50 -3.74 -3.55 -4.19
N ARG A 51 -4.20 -2.99 -3.08
CA ARG A 51 -3.39 -2.12 -2.23
C ARG A 51 -2.75 -2.95 -1.13
N LEU A 52 -1.42 -2.94 -1.10
CA LEU A 52 -0.61 -3.41 0.00
C LEU A 52 -0.30 -2.22 0.89
N ASN A 53 -0.66 -2.34 2.16
CA ASN A 53 -0.63 -1.22 3.07
C ASN A 53 0.07 -1.57 4.37
N MET A 54 0.75 -0.58 4.96
CA MET A 54 1.41 -0.72 6.25
C MET A 54 1.09 0.48 7.12
N THR A 55 0.21 0.31 8.10
CA THR A 55 -0.26 1.38 8.98
C THR A 55 0.12 1.12 10.43
N LYS A 56 -0.04 2.13 11.28
CA LYS A 56 0.02 1.97 12.74
C LYS A 56 -1.39 1.62 13.23
N ALA A 57 -1.57 0.55 14.00
CA ALA A 57 -2.89 0.20 14.56
C ALA A 57 -3.38 1.26 15.57
N GLY A 58 -2.47 1.73 16.42
CA GLY A 58 -2.73 2.78 17.40
C GLY A 58 -1.56 3.76 17.57
N PRO A 59 -1.77 4.90 18.24
CA PRO A 59 -0.79 5.98 18.34
C PRO A 59 0.51 5.59 19.04
N THR A 60 0.53 4.51 19.82
CA THR A 60 1.71 4.01 20.55
C THR A 60 2.33 2.75 19.95
N ASP A 61 1.67 2.11 18.98
CA ASP A 61 2.09 0.79 18.50
C ASP A 61 3.34 0.87 17.63
N THR A 62 4.35 0.06 17.94
CA THR A 62 5.59 0.05 17.15
C THR A 62 5.56 -1.01 16.05
N ILE A 63 4.69 -2.01 16.14
CA ILE A 63 4.51 -3.02 15.10
C ILE A 63 3.48 -2.50 14.10
N GLY A 64 3.88 -2.48 12.82
CA GLY A 64 2.97 -2.09 11.76
C GLY A 64 1.92 -3.16 11.48
N THR A 65 0.74 -2.69 11.05
CA THR A 65 -0.37 -3.50 10.58
C THR A 65 -0.33 -3.56 9.07
N TYR A 66 0.01 -4.76 8.57
CA TYR A 66 -0.02 -5.05 7.15
C TYR A 66 -1.43 -5.43 6.70
N THR A 67 -1.92 -4.83 5.62
CA THR A 67 -3.20 -5.21 4.98
C THR A 67 -3.06 -5.34 3.47
N GLU A 68 -3.94 -6.16 2.91
CA GLU A 68 -4.07 -6.37 1.47
C GLU A 68 -5.55 -6.16 1.09
N ASP A 69 -5.84 -5.08 0.37
CA ASP A 69 -7.21 -4.71 0.03
C ASP A 69 -7.40 -4.64 -1.49
N ARG A 70 -8.38 -5.36 -2.02
CA ARG A 70 -8.83 -5.20 -3.41
C ARG A 70 -9.46 -3.82 -3.58
N CYS A 71 -9.05 -3.09 -4.61
CA CYS A 71 -9.52 -1.76 -4.94
C CYS A 71 -10.18 -1.76 -6.33
N LEU A 72 -11.42 -1.26 -6.42
CA LEU A 72 -12.14 -1.07 -7.69
C LEU A 72 -11.69 0.19 -8.43
N TYR A 73 -10.42 0.57 -8.26
CA TYR A 73 -9.78 1.73 -8.85
C TYR A 73 -8.28 1.43 -8.97
N ASP A 74 -7.61 2.06 -9.92
CA ASP A 74 -6.15 2.01 -10.10
C ASP A 74 -5.43 3.27 -9.59
N LYS A 75 -6.19 4.36 -9.43
CA LYS A 75 -5.72 5.65 -8.88
C LYS A 75 -6.51 6.06 -7.66
N SER A 76 -5.80 6.25 -6.55
CA SER A 76 -6.41 6.72 -5.31
C SER A 76 -6.76 8.21 -5.39
N ARG A 77 -7.92 8.59 -4.84
CA ARG A 77 -8.37 9.99 -4.76
C ARG A 77 -7.48 10.85 -3.85
N SER A 78 -6.76 10.24 -2.92
CA SER A 78 -5.81 10.95 -2.05
C SER A 78 -4.38 10.96 -2.60
N SER A 79 -4.15 10.44 -3.82
CA SER A 79 -2.82 10.45 -4.44
C SER A 79 -2.37 11.88 -4.69
N LEU A 80 -1.19 12.21 -4.15
CA LEU A 80 -0.44 13.42 -4.46
C LEU A 80 0.64 13.14 -5.52
N HIS A 81 1.23 11.94 -5.48
CA HIS A 81 2.27 11.52 -6.38
C HIS A 81 2.29 10.00 -6.51
N ASP A 82 2.53 9.51 -7.74
CA ASP A 82 2.59 8.10 -8.07
C ASP A 82 3.92 7.81 -8.78
N ILE A 83 4.60 6.74 -8.36
CA ILE A 83 5.79 6.20 -9.03
C ILE A 83 5.45 4.81 -9.55
N ASP A 84 5.52 4.62 -10.86
CA ASP A 84 5.13 3.37 -11.51
C ASP A 84 6.36 2.57 -11.96
N LEU A 85 6.37 1.29 -11.60
CA LEU A 85 7.35 0.29 -12.03
C LEU A 85 6.65 -0.76 -12.89
N ARG A 86 7.07 -0.87 -14.15
CA ARG A 86 6.52 -1.88 -15.06
C ARG A 86 6.85 -3.29 -14.54
N ALA A 87 5.82 -4.12 -14.37
CA ALA A 87 6.01 -5.51 -13.98
C ALA A 87 6.53 -6.36 -15.15
N VAL A 88 7.30 -7.40 -14.82
CA VAL A 88 7.70 -8.42 -15.79
C VAL A 88 6.52 -9.32 -16.16
N THR A 89 6.51 -9.83 -17.39
CA THR A 89 5.48 -10.75 -17.87
C THR A 89 5.36 -11.97 -16.95
N GLY A 90 4.13 -12.33 -16.58
CA GLY A 90 3.84 -13.48 -15.71
C GLY A 90 3.93 -13.19 -14.22
N LEU A 91 4.17 -11.94 -13.79
CA LEU A 91 4.05 -11.55 -12.40
C LEU A 91 2.58 -11.59 -11.96
N THR A 92 2.31 -12.21 -10.81
CA THR A 92 0.98 -12.29 -10.19
C THR A 92 0.97 -11.65 -8.82
N LEU A 93 -0.22 -11.41 -8.28
CA LEU A 93 -0.41 -10.93 -6.90
C LEU A 93 0.30 -11.86 -5.89
N GLU A 94 0.13 -13.18 -6.03
CA GLU A 94 0.77 -14.18 -5.17
C GLU A 94 2.29 -14.03 -5.11
N HIS A 95 2.94 -13.80 -6.26
CA HIS A 95 4.39 -13.66 -6.31
C HIS A 95 4.88 -12.51 -5.41
N VAL A 96 4.16 -11.38 -5.42
CA VAL A 96 4.52 -10.20 -4.64
C VAL A 96 4.19 -10.39 -3.16
N THR A 97 2.98 -10.83 -2.83
CA THR A 97 2.54 -10.97 -1.43
C THR A 97 3.34 -12.06 -0.71
N ARG A 98 3.64 -13.18 -1.39
CA ARG A 98 4.52 -14.23 -0.87
C ARG A 98 5.92 -13.69 -0.57
N LEU A 99 6.47 -12.80 -1.40
CA LEU A 99 7.77 -12.19 -1.13
C LEU A 99 7.75 -11.34 0.15
N ILE A 100 6.69 -10.56 0.36
CA ILE A 100 6.50 -9.76 1.57
C ILE A 100 6.45 -10.66 2.81
N VAL A 101 5.73 -11.77 2.74
CA VAL A 101 5.60 -12.72 3.85
C VAL A 101 6.93 -13.43 4.13
N THR A 102 7.52 -14.04 3.11
CA THR A 102 8.75 -14.86 3.22
C THR A 102 9.97 -14.04 3.65
N LYS A 103 10.03 -12.75 3.31
CA LYS A 103 11.08 -11.82 3.78
C LYS A 103 10.74 -11.12 5.08
N GLY A 104 9.61 -11.45 5.72
CA GLY A 104 9.19 -10.86 7.00
C GLY A 104 8.79 -9.38 6.92
N ARG A 105 8.57 -8.83 5.72
CA ARG A 105 8.26 -7.41 5.52
C ARG A 105 6.88 -7.02 6.07
N HIS A 106 5.95 -7.97 6.18
CA HIS A 106 4.67 -7.78 6.87
C HIS A 106 4.81 -7.53 8.39
N LYS A 107 5.99 -7.79 8.98
CA LYS A 107 6.29 -7.57 10.42
C LYS A 107 7.08 -6.29 10.66
N TYR A 108 7.03 -5.34 9.74
CA TYR A 108 7.83 -4.12 9.81
C TYR A 108 7.55 -3.34 11.11
N ARG A 109 8.62 -2.93 11.78
CA ARG A 109 8.54 -2.11 12.99
C ARG A 109 8.60 -0.65 12.58
N LEU A 110 7.48 0.05 12.75
CA LEU A 110 7.38 1.48 12.49
C LEU A 110 8.20 2.26 13.54
N ALA A 111 8.74 3.41 13.12
CA ALA A 111 9.36 4.34 14.03
C ALA A 111 8.33 4.81 15.09
N PRO A 112 8.72 5.01 16.36
CA PRO A 112 7.82 5.46 17.42
C PRO A 112 7.05 6.73 17.07
N SER A 113 7.69 7.63 16.32
CA SER A 113 7.14 8.91 15.82
C SER A 113 6.01 8.78 14.79
N GLY A 114 5.69 7.58 14.30
CA GLY A 114 4.56 7.37 13.38
C GLY A 114 4.80 7.75 11.91
N VAL A 115 5.99 8.24 11.55
CA VAL A 115 6.33 8.65 10.16
C VAL A 115 7.04 7.57 9.33
N GLY A 116 6.98 6.31 9.79
CA GLY A 116 7.79 5.19 9.29
C GLY A 116 7.28 4.43 8.06
N CYS A 117 6.03 4.63 7.65
CA CYS A 117 5.43 3.87 6.53
C CYS A 117 6.17 4.07 5.20
N ARG A 118 6.77 5.25 4.99
CA ARG A 118 7.60 5.58 3.81
C ARG A 118 8.86 4.75 3.65
N PHE A 119 9.37 4.16 4.74
CA PHE A 119 10.58 3.32 4.72
C PHE A 119 10.25 1.84 4.54
N TRP A 120 8.96 1.49 4.57
CA TRP A 120 8.50 0.14 4.30
C TRP A 120 8.29 -0.12 2.81
N VAL A 121 7.73 0.88 2.10
CA VAL A 121 7.48 0.84 0.65
C VAL A 121 8.76 0.75 -0.17
#